data_AF-A0A2N8EZG4-F1
#
_entry.id   AF-A0A2N8EZG4-F1
#
_cell.length_a   1.000
_cell.length_b   1.000
_cell.length_c   1.000
_cell.angle_alpha   90.00
_cell.angle_beta   90.00
_cell.angle_gamma   90.00
#
_symmetry.space_group_name_H-M   'P 1'
#
loop_
_entity.id
_entity.type
_entity.pdbx_description
1 polymer ?
#
loop_
_entity_poly.entity_id
_entity_poly.type
_entity_poly.pdbx_seq_one_letter_code
_entity_poly.pdbx_strand_id
1 'polypeptide(L)'
;MLESISERLDVDVVALLAVASSYDRQETLEDYMSYLQSEIEKLRDLRVLENVPAKFDNGELVAAKAGKPPIASDKIKAVLSFKADGLTQKEISVKLGMPVSTVHKIWHSGNS
;
A
#
# COMPACT_ATOMS: atom_id res chain seq x y z
N MET A 1 -27.83 -0.52 -4.39
CA MET A 1 -29.13 -1.22 -4.11
C MET A 1 -29.35 -1.32 -2.62
N LEU A 2 -28.30 -1.66 -1.85
CA LEU A 2 -28.38 -1.71 -0.39
C LEU A 2 -28.55 -0.30 0.23
N GLU A 3 -27.94 0.72 -0.39
CA GLU A 3 -28.03 2.14 -0.01
C GLU A 3 -29.48 2.65 -0.07
N SER A 4 -30.19 2.35 -1.17
CA SER A 4 -31.60 2.74 -1.31
C SER A 4 -32.54 2.01 -0.34
N ILE A 5 -32.12 0.85 0.18
CA ILE A 5 -32.87 0.10 1.19
C ILE A 5 -32.58 0.70 2.57
N SER A 6 -31.32 0.97 2.89
CA SER A 6 -30.91 1.55 4.17
C SER A 6 -31.50 2.95 4.38
N GLU A 7 -31.54 3.77 3.32
CA GLU A 7 -32.19 5.10 3.35
C GLU A 7 -33.69 5.02 3.71
N ARG A 8 -34.40 4.04 3.15
CA ARG A 8 -35.84 3.85 3.42
C ARG A 8 -36.13 3.30 4.81
N LEU A 9 -35.20 2.50 5.34
CA LEU A 9 -35.28 1.92 6.66
C LEU A 9 -34.75 2.85 7.75
N ASP A 10 -34.18 4.00 7.38
CA ASP A 10 -33.50 4.94 8.28
C ASP A 10 -32.42 4.27 9.14
N VAL A 11 -31.60 3.44 8.49
CA VAL A 11 -30.48 2.71 9.12
C VAL A 11 -29.19 2.95 8.35
N ASP A 12 -28.06 2.81 9.04
CA ASP A 12 -26.76 2.83 8.39
C ASP A 12 -26.58 1.63 7.44
N VAL A 13 -26.05 1.89 6.24
CA VAL A 13 -25.89 0.87 5.20
C VAL A 13 -24.88 -0.21 5.58
N VAL A 14 -23.85 0.14 6.35
CA VAL A 14 -22.83 -0.81 6.82
C VAL A 14 -23.40 -1.67 7.93
N ALA A 15 -24.22 -1.10 8.82
CA ALA A 15 -24.96 -1.87 9.81
C ALA A 15 -25.89 -2.89 9.15
N LEU A 16 -26.65 -2.47 8.12
CA LEU A 16 -27.51 -3.36 7.35
C LEU A 16 -26.71 -4.47 6.65
N LEU A 17 -25.56 -4.12 6.06
CA LEU A 17 -24.65 -5.08 5.42
C LEU A 17 -24.10 -6.10 6.43
N ALA A 18 -23.74 -5.65 7.64
CA ALA A 18 -23.20 -6.52 8.66
C ALA A 18 -24.23 -7.56 9.12
N VAL A 19 -25.48 -7.14 9.35
CA VAL A 19 -26.59 -8.04 9.71
C VAL A 19 -26.92 -9.01 8.57
N ALA A 20 -26.95 -8.53 7.32
CA ALA A 20 -27.18 -9.39 6.16
C ALA A 20 -26.06 -10.44 6.01
N SER A 21 -24.82 -10.05 6.26
CA SER A 21 -23.65 -10.93 6.14
C SER A 21 -23.58 -11.96 7.27
N SER A 22 -23.96 -11.60 8.50
CA SER A 22 -24.05 -12.58 9.60
C SER A 22 -25.13 -13.63 9.30
N TYR A 23 -26.27 -13.21 8.73
CA TYR A 23 -27.34 -14.10 8.32
C TYR A 23 -26.90 -15.08 7.21
N ASP A 24 -26.22 -14.59 6.17
CA ASP A 24 -25.71 -15.43 5.08
C ASP A 24 -24.71 -16.49 5.57
N ARG A 25 -23.88 -16.11 6.56
CA ARG A 25 -22.88 -17.00 7.19
C ARG A 25 -23.45 -17.94 8.25
N GLN A 26 -24.74 -17.81 8.58
CA GLN A 26 -25.39 -18.55 9.68
C GLN A 26 -24.68 -18.36 11.03
N GLU A 27 -24.07 -17.19 11.23
CA GLU A 27 -23.37 -16.81 12.46
C GLU A 27 -24.26 -15.88 13.29
N THR A 28 -24.01 -15.83 14.60
CA THR A 28 -24.61 -14.77 15.42
C THR A 28 -24.02 -13.42 15.02
N LEU A 29 -24.76 -12.33 15.27
CA LEU A 29 -24.24 -10.99 14.99
C LEU A 29 -22.98 -10.72 15.83
N GLU A 30 -22.95 -11.17 17.08
CA GLU A 30 -21.81 -11.02 17.99
C GLU A 30 -20.55 -11.73 17.48
N ASP A 31 -20.69 -12.96 16.98
CA ASP A 31 -19.57 -13.71 16.39
C ASP A 31 -19.07 -13.02 15.12
N TYR A 32 -20.00 -12.57 14.27
CA TYR A 32 -19.65 -11.87 13.03
C TYR A 32 -18.97 -10.52 13.30
N MET A 33 -19.40 -9.77 14.31
CA MET A 33 -18.73 -8.53 14.74
C MET A 33 -17.33 -8.79 15.28
N SER A 34 -17.15 -9.89 16.03
CA SER A 34 -15.82 -10.32 16.51
C SER A 34 -14.90 -10.69 15.33
N TYR A 35 -15.44 -11.38 14.33
CA TYR A 35 -14.74 -11.68 13.09
C TYR A 35 -14.36 -10.41 12.32
N LEU A 36 -15.29 -9.46 12.14
CA LEU A 36 -15.04 -8.18 11.48
C LEU A 36 -13.94 -7.38 12.18
N GLN A 37 -13.90 -7.38 13.52
CA GLN A 37 -12.81 -6.76 14.25
C GLN A 37 -11.45 -7.36 13.86
N SER A 38 -11.38 -8.70 13.75
CA SER A 38 -10.13 -9.37 13.32
C SER A 38 -9.73 -9.02 11.89
N GLU A 39 -10.68 -8.84 10.98
CA GLU A 39 -10.41 -8.39 9.60
C GLU A 39 -9.93 -6.94 9.57
N ILE A 40 -10.50 -6.06 10.41
CA ILE A 40 -10.05 -4.67 10.55
C ILE A 40 -8.61 -4.62 11.07
N GLU A 41 -8.24 -5.46 12.03
CA GLU A 41 -6.85 -5.57 12.49
C GLU A 41 -5.91 -6.02 11.36
N LYS A 42 -6.31 -7.02 10.55
CA LYS A 42 -5.51 -7.41 9.35
C LYS A 42 -5.32 -6.24 8.38
N LEU A 43 -6.36 -5.45 8.14
CA LEU A 43 -6.25 -4.25 7.29
C LEU A 43 -5.33 -3.19 7.89
N ARG A 44 -5.31 -3.06 9.22
CA ARG A 44 -4.39 -2.17 9.94
C ARG A 44 -2.94 -2.65 9.84
N ASP A 45 -2.70 -3.95 10.00
CA ASP A 45 -1.36 -4.55 9.84
C ASP A 45 -0.82 -4.40 8.43
N LEU A 46 -1.71 -4.45 7.43
CA LEU A 46 -1.41 -4.14 6.03
C LEU A 46 -1.22 -2.63 5.76
N ARG A 47 -1.35 -1.79 6.79
CA ARG A 47 -1.30 -0.32 6.72
C ARG A 47 -2.29 0.26 5.72
N VAL A 48 -3.41 -0.42 5.47
CA VAL A 48 -4.43 0.05 4.51
C VAL A 48 -4.98 1.40 4.97
N LEU A 49 -5.28 1.54 6.27
CA LEU A 49 -5.85 2.77 6.83
C LEU A 49 -4.91 3.98 6.70
N GLU A 50 -3.60 3.77 6.73
CA GLU A 50 -2.57 4.81 6.59
C GLU A 50 -2.30 5.14 5.12
N ASN A 51 -2.31 4.11 4.27
CA ASN A 51 -1.99 4.23 2.86
C ASN A 51 -3.18 4.73 2.03
N VAL A 52 -4.42 4.41 2.40
CA VAL A 52 -5.61 4.81 1.65
C VAL A 52 -5.68 6.32 1.48
N PRO A 53 -5.63 7.15 2.54
CA PRO A 53 -5.61 8.61 2.38
C PRO A 53 -4.45 9.10 1.51
N ALA A 54 -3.27 8.49 1.63
CA ALA A 54 -2.09 8.82 0.83
C ALA A 54 -2.20 8.42 -0.66
N LYS A 55 -3.25 7.67 -1.04
CA LYS A 55 -3.61 7.38 -2.43
C LYS A 55 -4.69 8.31 -2.98
N PHE A 56 -5.18 9.29 -2.23
CA PHE A 56 -6.12 10.29 -2.74
C PHE A 56 -5.53 11.70 -2.62
N ASP A 57 -5.59 12.46 -3.71
CA ASP A 57 -5.26 13.90 -3.75
C ASP A 57 -6.52 14.62 -4.25
N ASN A 58 -7.01 15.59 -3.49
CA ASN A 58 -8.28 16.30 -3.76
C ASN A 58 -9.49 15.39 -4.08
N GLY A 59 -9.58 14.22 -3.44
CA GLY A 59 -10.69 13.28 -3.64
C GLY A 59 -10.58 12.42 -4.90
N GLU A 60 -9.53 12.59 -5.70
CA GLU A 60 -9.20 11.72 -6.83
C GLU A 60 -8.12 10.72 -6.42
N LEU A 61 -8.29 9.46 -6.83
CA LEU A 61 -7.30 8.42 -6.60
C LEU A 61 -6.03 8.78 -7.40
N VAL A 62 -4.94 9.05 -6.70
CA VAL A 62 -3.61 9.23 -7.30
C VAL A 62 -3.22 7.90 -7.92
N ALA A 63 -3.39 7.81 -9.24
CA ALA A 63 -2.91 6.66 -10.01
C ALA A 63 -1.43 6.46 -9.69
N ALA A 64 -1.09 5.28 -9.15
CA ALA A 64 0.31 4.89 -9.02
C ALA A 64 0.94 5.02 -10.41
N LYS A 65 1.97 5.88 -10.57
CA LYS A 65 2.61 6.09 -11.86
C LYS A 65 2.95 4.75 -12.48
N ALA A 66 2.27 4.40 -13.57
CA ALA A 66 2.55 3.21 -14.33
C ALA A 66 3.97 3.33 -14.91
N GLY A 67 4.91 2.59 -14.30
CA GLY A 67 6.31 2.58 -14.65
C GLY A 67 7.07 1.76 -13.63
N LYS A 68 8.05 0.98 -14.11
CA LYS A 68 8.88 -0.01 -13.36
C LYS A 68 8.97 0.22 -11.85
N PRO A 69 8.86 -0.84 -11.02
CA PRO A 69 8.83 -0.73 -9.57
C PRO A 69 9.94 0.21 -9.10
N PRO A 70 9.60 1.23 -8.27
CA PRO A 70 10.58 2.20 -7.83
C PRO A 70 11.74 1.47 -7.17
N ILE A 71 12.96 1.75 -7.64
CA ILE A 71 14.15 1.20 -7.00
C ILE A 71 14.11 1.67 -5.55
N ALA A 72 14.11 0.72 -4.60
CA ALA A 72 13.97 1.02 -3.18
C ALA A 72 14.91 2.16 -2.76
N SER A 73 14.38 3.15 -2.02
CA SER A 73 15.12 4.38 -1.66
C SER A 73 16.46 4.10 -0.98
N ASP A 74 16.57 3.00 -0.23
CA ASP A 74 17.81 2.62 0.46
C ASP A 74 18.91 2.21 -0.52
N LYS A 75 18.54 1.56 -1.62
CA LYS A 75 19.48 1.19 -2.70
C LYS A 75 20.00 2.43 -3.41
N ILE A 76 19.15 3.45 -3.59
CA ILE A 76 19.56 4.74 -4.17
C ILE A 76 20.58 5.41 -3.27
N LYS A 77 20.28 5.53 -1.97
CA LYS A 77 21.18 6.14 -0.97
C LYS A 77 22.52 5.40 -0.89
N ALA A 78 22.51 4.07 -0.89
CA ALA A 78 23.73 3.28 -0.81
C ALA A 78 24.65 3.46 -2.04
N VAL A 79 24.09 3.52 -3.25
CA VAL A 79 24.87 3.79 -4.47
C VAL A 79 25.50 5.19 -4.42
N LEU A 80 24.73 6.20 -4.00
CA LEU A 80 25.25 7.58 -3.90
C LEU A 80 26.31 7.73 -2.80
N SER A 81 26.15 7.05 -1.66
CA SER A 81 27.16 7.01 -0.60
C SER A 81 28.45 6.37 -1.09
N PHE A 82 28.38 5.18 -1.70
CA PHE A 82 29.57 4.50 -2.22
C PHE A 82 30.24 5.25 -3.37
N LYS A 83 29.47 6.00 -4.17
CA LYS A 83 30.02 6.94 -5.15
C LYS A 83 30.83 8.05 -4.47
N ALA A 84 30.31 8.63 -3.39
CA ALA A 84 31.02 9.64 -2.61
C ALA A 84 32.29 9.06 -1.94
N ASP A 85 32.25 7.79 -1.55
CA ASP A 85 33.40 7.04 -1.01
C ASP A 85 34.42 6.63 -2.10
N GLY A 86 34.20 6.99 -3.37
CA GLY A 86 35.13 6.77 -4.47
C GLY A 86 35.07 5.39 -5.13
N LEU A 87 34.06 4.55 -4.81
CA LEU A 87 33.92 3.23 -5.43
C LEU A 87 33.46 3.35 -6.88
N THR A 88 33.94 2.44 -7.72
CA THR A 88 33.50 2.33 -9.12
C THR A 88 32.12 1.67 -9.22
N GLN A 89 31.41 1.92 -10.31
CA GLN A 89 30.09 1.31 -10.57
C GLN A 89 30.11 -0.24 -10.53
N LYS A 90 31.24 -0.86 -10.92
CA LYS A 90 31.43 -2.31 -10.90
C LYS A 90 31.55 -2.84 -9.47
N GLU A 91 32.28 -2.15 -8.61
CA GLU A 91 32.42 -2.53 -7.20
C GLU A 91 31.10 -2.39 -6.45
N ILE A 92 30.36 -1.31 -6.70
CA ILE A 92 29.03 -1.10 -6.12
C ILE A 92 28.04 -2.17 -6.59
N SER A 93 28.08 -2.54 -7.88
CA SER A 93 27.25 -3.59 -8.45
C SER A 93 27.45 -4.92 -7.73
N VAL A 94 28.70 -5.32 -7.48
CA VAL A 94 29.03 -6.54 -6.73
C VAL A 94 28.61 -6.39 -5.26
N LYS A 95 28.89 -5.25 -4.63
CA LYS A 95 28.63 -5.01 -3.20
C LYS A 95 27.14 -4.96 -2.85
N LEU A 96 26.31 -4.45 -3.76
CA LEU A 96 24.85 -4.34 -3.56
C LEU A 96 24.06 -5.47 -4.22
N GLY A 97 24.72 -6.40 -4.92
CA GLY A 97 24.05 -7.48 -5.65
C GLY A 97 23.09 -6.96 -6.72
N MET A 98 23.48 -5.88 -7.41
CA MET A 98 22.64 -5.18 -8.38
C MET A 98 23.29 -5.19 -9.76
N PRO A 99 22.51 -5.26 -10.86
CA PRO A 99 23.06 -5.10 -12.20
C PRO A 99 23.78 -3.75 -12.36
N VAL A 100 24.93 -3.75 -13.05
CA VAL A 100 25.70 -2.53 -13.35
C VAL A 100 24.83 -1.48 -14.05
N SER A 101 23.88 -1.90 -14.90
CA SER A 101 22.92 -1.01 -15.57
C SER A 101 21.98 -0.28 -14.60
N THR A 102 21.63 -0.90 -13.47
CA THR A 102 20.82 -0.27 -12.41
C THR A 102 21.66 0.71 -11.60
N VAL A 103 22.91 0.36 -11.30
CA VAL A 103 23.87 1.28 -10.63
C VAL A 103 24.10 2.52 -11.50
N HIS A 104 24.35 2.34 -12.80
CA HIS A 104 24.53 3.43 -13.76
C HIS A 104 23.32 4.39 -13.78
N LYS A 105 22.09 3.87 -13.81
CA LYS A 105 20.89 4.71 -13.77
C LYS A 105 20.81 5.56 -12.50
N ILE A 106 21.03 4.95 -11.33
CA ILE A 106 21.01 5.66 -10.04
C ILE A 106 22.13 6.70 -9.96
N TRP A 107 23.31 6.35 -10.48
CA TRP A 107 24.50 7.19 -10.46
C TRP A 107 24.31 8.54 -11.17
N HIS A 108 23.47 8.55 -12.21
CA HIS A 108 23.15 9.73 -13.02
C HIS A 108 21.80 10.36 -12.68
N SER A 109 20.89 9.68 -11.97
CA SER A 109 19.59 10.23 -11.57
C SER A 109 19.66 11.19 -10.37
N GLY A 110 20.74 11.19 -9.59
CA GLY A 110 20.94 12.11 -8.46
C GLY A 110 21.49 13.50 -8.84
N ASN A 111 21.44 13.87 -10.12
CA ASN A 111 22.05 15.10 -10.67
C ASN A 111 21.04 15.96 -11.45
N SER A 112 19.75 15.88 -11.11
CA SER A 112 18.65 16.66 -11.68
C SER A 112 17.89 17.39 -10.58
#